data_AF-A0AAJ3NZW1-F1
#
_entry.id   AF-A0AAJ3NZW1-F1
#
_cell.length_a   1.000
_cell.length_b   1.000
_cell.length_c   1.000
_cell.angle_alpha   90.00
_cell.angle_beta   90.00
_cell.angle_gamma   90.00
#
_symmetry.space_group_name_H-M   'P 1'
#
loop_
_entity.id
_entity.type
_entity.pdbx_description
1 polymer ?
#
loop_
_entity_poly.entity_id
_entity_poly.type
_entity_poly.pdbx_seq_one_letter_code
_entity_poly.pdbx_strand_id
1 'polypeptide(L)'
;MSDNKIEFIESRYAAFIAGLIESSPMSQAQIARLIGYKNANNLSLIKSGKIPLPIDKVRPLALALGIEPSRLMMMVLEERQPELA
;
A
#
# COMPACT_ATOMS: atom_id res chain seq x y z
N MET A 1 18.89 5.35 26.89
CA MET A 1 19.58 5.04 25.63
C MET A 1 18.89 3.86 24.99
N SER A 2 18.06 4.14 23.99
CA SER A 2 17.80 3.27 22.84
C SER A 2 16.86 4.09 21.97
N ASP A 3 17.45 5.03 21.22
CA ASP A 3 16.79 5.61 20.07
C ASP A 3 16.37 4.42 19.20
N ASN A 4 15.08 4.15 19.19
CA ASN A 4 14.50 3.16 18.31
C ASN A 4 14.55 3.78 16.92
N LYS A 5 15.73 3.76 16.29
CA LYS A 5 15.86 4.01 14.86
C LYS A 5 14.96 2.98 14.20
N ILE A 6 13.82 3.44 13.72
CA ILE A 6 13.05 2.70 12.72
C ILE A 6 14.01 2.56 11.54
N GLU A 7 14.68 1.41 11.45
CA GLU A 7 15.29 1.01 10.19
C GLU A 7 14.16 1.01 9.17
N PHE A 8 14.29 1.84 8.15
CA PHE A 8 13.39 1.79 7.00
C PHE A 8 13.65 0.45 6.30
N ILE A 9 13.01 -0.61 6.78
CA ILE A 9 12.81 -1.81 5.99
C ILE A 9 12.04 -1.34 4.77
N GLU A 10 12.63 -1.45 3.57
CA GLU A 10 11.92 -1.11 2.35
C GLU A 10 10.64 -1.94 2.29
N SER A 11 9.50 -1.26 2.33
CA SER A 11 8.20 -1.91 2.37
C SER A 11 7.97 -2.67 1.07
N ARG A 12 7.93 -4.01 1.18
CA ARG A 12 7.80 -4.90 0.00
C ARG A 12 6.45 -4.69 -0.66
N TYR A 13 5.39 -4.51 0.13
CA TYR A 13 4.07 -4.23 -0.43
C TYR A 13 3.99 -2.82 -1.01
N ALA A 14 4.68 -1.81 -0.43
CA ALA A 14 4.68 -0.47 -1.00
C ALA A 14 5.38 -0.45 -2.37
N ALA A 15 6.54 -1.09 -2.50
CA ALA A 15 7.24 -1.21 -3.78
C ALA A 15 6.40 -1.96 -4.83
N PHE A 16 5.75 -3.06 -4.41
CA PHE A 16 4.84 -3.81 -5.28
C PHE A 16 3.66 -2.96 -5.77
N ILE A 17 2.98 -2.23 -4.87
CA ILE A 17 1.90 -1.30 -5.24
C ILE A 17 2.42 -0.17 -6.14
N ALA A 18 3.62 0.36 -5.87
CA ALA A 18 4.21 1.43 -6.67
C ALA A 18 4.35 1.02 -8.14
N GLY A 19 4.91 -0.17 -8.42
CA GLY A 19 5.02 -0.71 -9.78
C GLY A 19 3.66 -0.94 -10.45
N LEU A 20 2.64 -1.38 -9.69
CA LEU A 20 1.28 -1.52 -10.21
C LEU A 20 0.61 -0.18 -10.53
N ILE A 21 0.84 0.85 -9.71
CA ILE A 21 0.34 2.21 -9.99
C ILE A 21 1.02 2.79 -11.23
N GLU A 22 2.32 2.55 -11.41
CA GLU A 22 3.11 3.05 -12.55
C GLU A 22 2.73 2.36 -13.86
N SER A 23 2.41 1.07 -13.82
CA SER A 23 1.95 0.31 -14.99
C SER A 23 0.44 0.39 -15.25
N SER A 24 -0.32 0.99 -14.34
CA SER A 24 -1.76 1.14 -14.46
C SER A 24 -2.14 2.17 -15.53
N PRO A 25 -3.18 1.90 -16.36
CA PRO A 25 -3.72 2.90 -17.28
C PRO A 25 -4.45 4.05 -16.56
N MET A 26 -4.78 3.87 -15.28
CA MET A 26 -5.38 4.91 -14.44
C MET A 26 -4.31 5.77 -13.78
N SER A 27 -4.54 7.08 -13.77
CA SER A 27 -3.76 8.02 -12.96
C SER A 27 -3.91 7.73 -11.46
N GLN A 28 -2.89 8.11 -10.69
CA GLN A 28 -2.91 8.01 -9.23
C GLN A 28 -4.13 8.73 -8.60
N ALA A 29 -4.59 9.83 -9.19
CA ALA A 29 -5.79 10.55 -8.74
C ALA A 29 -7.10 9.79 -9.03
N GLN A 30 -7.16 9.00 -10.11
CA GLN A 30 -8.31 8.12 -10.37
C GLN A 30 -8.32 6.96 -9.38
N ILE A 31 -7.19 6.29 -9.17
CA ILE A 31 -7.05 5.18 -8.20
C ILE A 31 -7.41 5.65 -6.80
N ALA A 32 -6.90 6.81 -6.37
CA ALA A 32 -7.20 7.38 -5.06
C ALA A 32 -8.70 7.61 -4.86
N ARG A 33 -9.41 8.11 -5.88
CA ARG A 33 -10.87 8.30 -5.83
C ARG A 33 -11.62 6.98 -5.75
N LEU A 34 -11.21 5.96 -6.52
CA LEU A 34 -11.82 4.63 -6.49
C LEU A 34 -11.74 3.96 -5.11
N ILE A 35 -10.66 4.22 -4.35
CA ILE A 35 -10.47 3.67 -3.01
C ILE A 35 -10.99 4.61 -1.90
N GLY A 36 -11.69 5.68 -2.26
CA GLY A 36 -12.36 6.59 -1.32
C GLY A 36 -11.47 7.67 -0.70
N TYR A 37 -10.34 8.01 -1.32
CA TYR A 37 -9.58 9.21 -0.99
C TYR A 37 -10.01 10.41 -1.86
N LYS A 38 -9.97 11.61 -1.27
CA LYS A 38 -10.30 12.86 -1.98
C LYS A 38 -9.29 13.21 -3.07
N ASN A 39 -8.01 12.88 -2.84
CA ASN A 39 -6.90 13.20 -3.73
C ASN A 39 -5.78 12.14 -3.63
N ALA A 40 -4.75 12.29 -4.46
CA ALA A 40 -3.66 11.32 -4.59
C ALA A 40 -2.62 11.35 -3.45
N ASN A 41 -2.70 12.27 -2.48
CA ASN A 41 -1.65 12.50 -1.49
C ASN A 41 -1.40 11.26 -0.62
N ASN A 42 -2.46 10.67 -0.05
CA ASN A 42 -2.34 9.46 0.76
C ASN A 42 -1.74 8.30 -0.05
N LEU A 43 -2.22 8.12 -1.28
CA LEU A 43 -1.68 7.08 -2.16
C LEU A 43 -0.20 7.29 -2.48
N SER A 44 0.26 8.56 -2.56
CA SER A 44 1.67 8.89 -2.74
C SER A 44 2.53 8.51 -1.54
N LEU A 45 2.03 8.75 -0.33
CA LEU A 45 2.76 8.42 0.90
C LEU A 45 2.77 6.91 1.14
N ILE A 46 1.68 6.21 0.79
CA ILE A 46 1.57 4.74 0.90
C ILE A 46 2.56 4.07 -0.06
N LYS A 47 2.55 4.44 -1.35
CA LYS A 47 3.42 3.81 -2.34
C LYS A 47 4.92 4.08 -2.11
N SER A 48 5.24 5.16 -1.38
CA SER A 48 6.61 5.47 -0.96
C SER A 48 6.99 4.86 0.40
N GLY A 49 6.12 4.05 1.01
CA GLY A 49 6.35 3.45 2.33
C GLY A 49 6.38 4.43 3.51
N LYS A 50 5.96 5.69 3.33
CA LYS A 50 5.99 6.72 4.39
C LYS A 50 4.88 6.55 5.41
N ILE A 51 3.76 5.97 4.98
CA ILE A 51 2.63 5.59 5.84
C ILE A 51 2.16 4.20 5.45
N PRO A 52 1.64 3.40 6.39
CA PRO A 52 1.14 2.07 6.07
C PRO A 52 -0.13 2.13 5.24
N LEU A 53 -0.36 1.12 4.40
CA LEU A 53 -1.66 0.90 3.75
C LEU A 53 -2.72 0.54 4.81
N PRO A 54 -3.81 1.31 4.98
CA PRO A 54 -4.88 0.95 5.90
C PRO A 54 -5.58 -0.35 5.48
N ILE A 55 -5.95 -1.19 6.45
CA ILE A 55 -6.54 -2.52 6.21
C ILE A 55 -7.85 -2.42 5.42
N ASP A 56 -8.69 -1.43 5.73
CA ASP A 56 -9.94 -1.15 5.02
C ASP A 56 -9.73 -0.72 3.56
N LYS A 57 -8.50 -0.33 3.19
CA LYS A 57 -8.13 0.08 1.83
C LYS A 57 -7.42 -1.01 1.02
N VAL A 58 -7.03 -2.12 1.65
CA VAL A 58 -6.39 -3.25 0.96
C VAL A 58 -7.28 -3.80 -0.15
N ARG A 59 -8.52 -4.18 0.17
CA ARG A 59 -9.44 -4.75 -0.82
C ARG A 59 -9.79 -3.76 -1.94
N PRO A 60 -10.20 -2.51 -1.68
CA PRO A 60 -10.45 -1.54 -2.75
C PRO A 60 -9.25 -1.28 -3.65
N LEU A 61 -8.04 -1.18 -3.08
CA LEU A 61 -6.83 -0.94 -3.87
C LEU A 61 -6.47 -2.13 -4.74
N ALA A 62 -6.57 -3.34 -4.19
CA ALA A 62 -6.33 -4.56 -4.95
C ALA A 62 -7.26 -4.66 -6.17
N LEU A 63 -8.56 -4.41 -5.96
CA LEU A 63 -9.54 -4.40 -7.06
C LEU A 63 -9.26 -3.30 -8.09
N ALA A 64 -8.87 -2.10 -7.64
CA ALA A 64 -8.53 -1.01 -8.54
C ALA A 64 -7.28 -1.33 -9.39
N LEU A 65 -6.31 -2.05 -8.83
CA LEU A 65 -5.07 -2.43 -9.53
C LEU A 65 -5.17 -3.78 -10.25
N GLY A 66 -6.34 -4.44 -10.23
CA GLY A 66 -6.55 -5.72 -10.91
C GLY A 66 -5.75 -6.88 -10.31
N ILE A 67 -5.52 -6.87 -8.99
CA ILE A 67 -4.82 -7.96 -8.28
C ILE A 67 -5.73 -8.62 -7.25
N GLU A 68 -5.40 -9.86 -6.88
CA GLU A 68 -6.11 -10.61 -5.85
C GLU A 68 -6.01 -9.93 -4.47
N PRO A 69 -7.14 -9.60 -3.81
CA PRO A 69 -7.12 -8.93 -2.50
C PRO A 69 -6.41 -9.71 -1.40
N SER A 70 -6.53 -11.05 -1.40
CA SER A 70 -5.85 -11.91 -0.43
C SER A 70 -4.33 -11.83 -0.55
N ARG A 71 -3.81 -11.74 -1.78
CA ARG A 71 -2.37 -11.58 -2.03
C ARG A 71 -1.86 -10.28 -1.42
N LEU A 72 -2.55 -9.16 -1.67
CA LEU A 72 -2.13 -7.88 -1.10
C LEU A 72 -2.26 -7.85 0.42
N MET A 73 -3.34 -8.43 0.96
CA MET A 73 -3.55 -8.55 2.40
C MET A 73 -2.42 -9.33 3.08
N MET A 74 -2.02 -10.46 2.51
CA MET A 74 -0.92 -11.27 3.02
C MET A 74 0.38 -10.46 3.09
N MET A 75 0.74 -9.75 2.03
CA MET A 75 1.95 -8.91 2.01
C MET A 75 1.91 -7.80 3.08
N VAL A 76 0.72 -7.24 3.34
CA VAL A 76 0.53 -6.22 4.38
C VAL A 76 0.64 -6.82 5.77
N LEU A 77 0.10 -8.02 6.00
CA LEU A 77 0.20 -8.73 7.28
C LEU A 77 1.63 -9.19 7.56
N GLU A 78 2.31 -9.82 6.59
CA GLU A 78 3.72 -10.23 6.71
C GLU A 78 4.63 -9.09 7.17
N GLU A 79 4.38 -7.87 6.70
CA GLU A 79 5.21 -6.71 7.03
C GLU A 79 4.82 -6.05 8.35
N ARG A 80 3.52 -5.99 8.68
CA ARG A 80 3.03 -5.22 9.83
C ARG A 80 2.79 -6.06 11.08
N GLN A 81 2.42 -7.31 10.89
CA GLN A 81 1.95 -8.25 11.90
C GLN A 81 2.35 -9.69 11.49
N PRO A 82 3.66 -10.00 11.43
CA PRO A 82 4.15 -11.30 10.97
C PRO A 82 3.61 -12.48 11.79
N GLU A 83 3.11 -12.25 13.00
CA GLU A 83 2.44 -13.23 13.84
C GLU A 83 1.03 -13.62 13.36
N LEU A 84 0.43 -12.82 12.47
CA LEU A 84 -0.90 -13.04 11.88
C LEU A 84 -0.83 -13.51 10.42
N ALA A 85 0.37 -13.54 9.84
CA ALA A 85 0.62 -13.94 8.45
C ALA A 85 0.65 -15.48 8.33
#